data_AF-A0A6N8FSU9-F1
#
_entry.id   AF-A0A6N8FSU9-F1
#
_cell.length_a   1.000
_cell.length_b   1.000
_cell.length_c   1.000
_cell.angle_alpha   90.00
_cell.angle_beta   90.00
_cell.angle_gamma   90.00
#
_symmetry.space_group_name_H-M   'P 1'
#
loop_
_entity.id
_entity.type
_entity.pdbx_description
1 polymer ?
#
loop_
_entity_poly.entity_id
_entity_poly.type
_entity_poly.pdbx_seq_one_letter_code
_entity_poly.pdbx_strand_id
1 'polypeptide(L)'
;MRAHRLLIENNVISHNNVENFSDSWSAGGVKIVWTDGALMRGNVVDRNKAIGLWIDESSTNSTVVNNVVRNNTSNGISMEISHKAIIASNVVSGNAPAGIIILNSSSAQIYNNTLARNHANLLVLETSRNNTKSNEISQGITWMTRNTIVKNNILWNSSGPMFYAPGCATKEPSKLMVPTTNNNAYYRTSASQPVNLIWALNSNQCSQSFNSLASFQSATGLESNSLDIVNSNDPFFVNASANDFRLSSGSPALGRGEPLPADVANAIGVAAEIPVDLGAL
;
A
#
# COMPACT_ATOMS: atom_id res chain seq x y z
N MET A 1 25.58 4.77 11.37
CA MET A 1 26.00 4.46 9.98
C MET A 1 24.76 4.09 9.21
N ARG A 2 24.57 4.58 7.97
CA ARG A 2 23.45 4.19 7.12
C ARG A 2 23.96 3.37 5.93
N ALA A 3 23.18 2.40 5.49
CA ALA A 3 23.39 1.79 4.18
C ALA A 3 22.86 2.77 3.11
N HIS A 4 23.55 2.86 1.97
CA HIS A 4 23.12 3.71 0.86
C HIS A 4 22.99 2.89 -0.41
N ARG A 5 21.94 3.14 -1.19
CA ARG A 5 21.73 2.55 -2.53
C ARG A 5 21.76 1.02 -2.55
N LEU A 6 21.17 0.39 -1.53
CA LEU A 6 20.98 -1.05 -1.48
C LEU A 6 20.10 -1.49 -2.66
N LEU A 7 20.51 -2.55 -3.37
CA LEU A 7 19.75 -3.12 -4.49
C LEU A 7 19.35 -4.56 -4.17
N ILE A 8 18.05 -4.83 -4.25
CA ILE A 8 17.46 -6.17 -4.15
C ILE A 8 16.58 -6.35 -5.38
N GLU A 9 17.12 -6.99 -6.40
CA GLU A 9 16.41 -7.12 -7.68
C GLU A 9 16.35 -8.55 -8.22
N ASN A 10 15.21 -8.90 -8.81
CA ASN A 10 14.99 -10.15 -9.53
C ASN A 10 15.27 -11.42 -8.71
N ASN A 11 14.97 -11.38 -7.40
CA ASN A 11 15.15 -12.52 -6.49
C ASN A 11 13.86 -13.31 -6.29
N VAL A 12 14.01 -14.56 -5.86
CA VAL A 12 12.94 -15.35 -5.23
C VAL A 12 13.21 -15.43 -3.73
N ILE A 13 12.34 -14.82 -2.93
CA ILE A 13 12.47 -14.69 -1.48
C ILE A 13 11.28 -15.40 -0.85
N SER A 14 11.46 -16.69 -0.53
CA SER A 14 10.33 -17.54 -0.17
C SER A 14 10.60 -18.49 0.97
N HIS A 15 9.54 -18.88 1.68
CA HIS A 15 9.59 -19.86 2.77
C HIS A 15 10.57 -19.51 3.90
N ASN A 16 10.84 -18.20 4.10
CA ASN A 16 11.66 -17.74 5.20
C ASN A 16 10.91 -17.78 6.54
N ASN A 17 11.68 -17.60 7.62
CA ASN A 17 11.26 -17.74 9.01
C ASN A 17 10.83 -19.18 9.38
N VAL A 18 11.62 -20.18 8.98
CA VAL A 18 11.35 -21.61 9.21
C VAL A 18 11.18 -21.95 10.69
N GLU A 19 11.99 -21.31 11.55
CA GLU A 19 12.00 -21.48 13.01
C GLU A 19 10.85 -20.74 13.73
N ASN A 20 9.98 -20.04 13.00
CA ASN A 20 8.85 -19.26 13.52
C ASN A 20 9.29 -18.22 14.59
N PHE A 21 10.37 -17.48 14.32
CA PHE A 21 10.69 -16.30 15.11
C PHE A 21 9.53 -15.30 15.06
N SER A 22 9.40 -14.51 16.12
CA SER A 22 8.36 -13.47 16.19
C SER A 22 8.46 -12.50 15.01
N ASP A 23 7.34 -12.31 14.32
CA ASP A 23 7.17 -11.44 13.16
C ASP A 23 6.75 -10.01 13.53
N SER A 24 6.63 -9.70 14.83
CA SER A 24 6.32 -8.34 15.31
C SER A 24 7.56 -7.45 15.50
N TRP A 25 8.77 -8.01 15.43
CA TRP A 25 10.01 -7.25 15.67
C TRP A 25 11.08 -7.45 14.60
N SER A 26 11.31 -8.68 14.16
CA SER A 26 12.53 -8.98 13.38
C SER A 26 12.31 -9.85 12.16
N ALA A 27 11.36 -10.78 12.19
CA ALA A 27 11.20 -11.70 11.07
C ALA A 27 10.60 -10.97 9.85
N GLY A 28 11.24 -11.15 8.70
CA GLY A 28 10.75 -10.71 7.40
C GLY A 28 11.42 -11.51 6.29
N GLY A 29 10.81 -11.58 5.10
CA GLY A 29 11.49 -12.04 3.89
C GLY A 29 12.66 -11.12 3.58
N VAL A 30 12.42 -9.81 3.65
CA VAL A 30 13.44 -8.76 3.69
C VAL A 30 13.04 -7.73 4.74
N LYS A 31 13.96 -7.42 5.65
CA LYS A 31 13.87 -6.24 6.52
C LYS A 31 15.09 -5.37 6.30
N ILE A 32 14.87 -4.09 6.02
CA ILE A 32 15.92 -3.07 5.96
C ILE A 32 15.73 -2.05 7.08
N VAL A 33 16.84 -1.60 7.64
CA VAL A 33 16.89 -0.59 8.70
C VAL A 33 17.98 0.43 8.37
N TRP A 34 17.79 1.69 8.78
CA TRP A 34 18.76 2.78 8.58
C TRP A 34 19.34 2.85 7.16
N THR A 35 18.49 2.73 6.15
CA THR A 35 18.91 2.73 4.75
C THR A 35 18.44 3.98 4.04
N ASP A 36 19.24 4.52 3.13
CA ASP A 36 18.85 5.62 2.25
C ASP A 36 18.95 5.19 0.77
N GLY A 37 17.85 5.27 0.04
CA GLY A 37 17.82 4.95 -1.39
C GLY A 37 17.79 3.45 -1.70
N ALA A 38 17.15 2.62 -0.87
CA ALA A 38 16.99 1.19 -1.19
C ALA A 38 16.10 1.01 -2.43
N LEU A 39 16.48 0.11 -3.33
CA LEU A 39 15.67 -0.30 -4.48
C LEU A 39 15.36 -1.80 -4.38
N MET A 40 14.08 -2.13 -4.27
CA MET A 40 13.54 -3.49 -4.27
C MET A 40 12.65 -3.67 -5.49
N ARG A 41 13.14 -4.34 -6.54
CA ARG A 41 12.39 -4.46 -7.80
C ARG A 41 12.37 -5.85 -8.44
N GLY A 42 11.27 -6.21 -9.08
CA GLY A 42 11.20 -7.45 -9.86
C GLY A 42 11.29 -8.73 -9.01
N ASN A 43 11.11 -8.65 -7.69
CA ASN A 43 11.24 -9.81 -6.82
C ASN A 43 9.93 -10.59 -6.71
N VAL A 44 10.06 -11.90 -6.47
CA VAL A 44 8.95 -12.76 -6.04
C VAL A 44 9.12 -13.05 -4.55
N VAL A 45 8.22 -12.51 -3.73
CA VAL A 45 8.26 -12.62 -2.27
C VAL A 45 7.06 -13.45 -1.80
N ASP A 46 7.29 -14.72 -1.51
CA ASP A 46 6.20 -15.71 -1.45
C ASP A 46 6.28 -16.62 -0.22
N ARG A 47 5.16 -16.84 0.46
CA ARG A 47 5.05 -17.85 1.54
C ARG A 47 6.08 -17.70 2.66
N ASN A 48 6.51 -16.48 2.96
CA ASN A 48 7.31 -16.23 4.15
C ASN A 48 6.41 -16.28 5.38
N LYS A 49 6.88 -16.93 6.45
CA LYS A 49 6.15 -16.97 7.73
C LYS A 49 6.37 -15.68 8.54
N ALA A 50 6.28 -14.53 7.87
CA ALA A 50 6.64 -13.22 8.40
C ALA A 50 6.16 -12.12 7.44
N ILE A 51 6.57 -10.86 7.67
CA ILE A 51 6.37 -9.77 6.71
C ILE A 51 7.14 -10.07 5.42
N GLY A 52 6.59 -9.74 4.25
CA GLY A 52 7.27 -9.95 2.97
C GLY A 52 8.46 -9.01 2.79
N LEU A 53 8.18 -7.75 2.46
CA LEU A 53 9.17 -6.67 2.33
C LEU A 53 8.94 -5.61 3.40
N TRP A 54 9.97 -5.26 4.18
CA TRP A 54 9.85 -4.37 5.32
C TRP A 54 10.90 -3.26 5.28
N ILE A 55 10.43 -2.02 5.10
CA ILE A 55 11.20 -0.79 5.28
C ILE A 55 10.98 -0.34 6.72
N ASP A 56 12.02 -0.34 7.53
CA ASP A 56 11.92 -0.01 8.95
C ASP A 56 13.03 0.94 9.41
N GLU A 57 12.91 1.41 10.65
CA GLU A 57 13.88 2.17 11.43
C GLU A 57 14.58 3.28 10.64
N SER A 58 13.87 4.39 10.44
CA SER A 58 14.46 5.62 9.90
C SER A 58 15.12 5.44 8.52
N SER A 59 14.58 4.51 7.73
CA SER A 59 14.95 4.34 6.34
C SER A 59 14.28 5.43 5.47
N THR A 60 15.00 5.88 4.44
CA THR A 60 14.61 7.00 3.59
C THR A 60 14.71 6.69 2.10
N ASN A 61 13.88 7.35 1.29
CA ASN A 61 13.96 7.33 -0.18
C ASN A 61 13.93 5.92 -0.78
N SER A 62 13.18 4.99 -0.17
CA SER A 62 13.11 3.60 -0.63
C SER A 62 12.16 3.48 -1.82
N THR A 63 12.47 2.61 -2.78
CA THR A 63 11.68 2.34 -3.98
C THR A 63 11.37 0.85 -4.04
N VAL A 64 10.08 0.49 -3.95
CA VAL A 64 9.57 -0.88 -3.99
C VAL A 64 8.64 -1.01 -5.18
N VAL A 65 9.12 -1.60 -6.27
CA VAL A 65 8.41 -1.57 -7.56
C VAL A 65 8.42 -2.89 -8.33
N ASN A 66 7.38 -3.16 -9.10
CA ASN A 66 7.33 -4.31 -10.01
C ASN A 66 7.56 -5.66 -9.29
N ASN A 67 7.19 -5.79 -8.01
CA ASN A 67 7.32 -7.03 -7.25
C ASN A 67 6.02 -7.83 -7.25
N VAL A 68 6.14 -9.15 -7.12
CA VAL A 68 5.02 -10.06 -6.81
C VAL A 68 5.16 -10.49 -5.35
N VAL A 69 4.30 -9.97 -4.47
CA VAL A 69 4.36 -10.22 -3.02
C VAL A 69 3.11 -10.96 -2.58
N ARG A 70 3.22 -12.26 -2.28
CA ARG A 70 2.04 -13.10 -2.06
C ARG A 70 2.14 -14.14 -0.96
N ASN A 71 0.99 -14.46 -0.37
CA ASN A 71 0.81 -15.54 0.60
C ASN A 71 1.80 -15.50 1.79
N ASN A 72 2.29 -14.32 2.17
CA ASN A 72 3.07 -14.17 3.40
C ASN A 72 2.09 -14.18 4.58
N THR A 73 2.50 -14.79 5.70
CA THR A 73 1.61 -14.95 6.87
C THR A 73 1.44 -13.67 7.69
N SER A 74 2.22 -12.64 7.37
CA SER A 74 2.11 -11.28 7.90
C SER A 74 1.87 -10.29 6.75
N ASN A 75 2.12 -8.99 6.97
CA ASN A 75 1.97 -7.96 5.94
C ASN A 75 2.78 -8.29 4.68
N GLY A 76 2.24 -7.99 3.49
CA GLY A 76 2.97 -8.13 2.24
C GLY A 76 4.15 -7.15 2.17
N ILE A 77 3.85 -5.86 2.12
CA ILE A 77 4.82 -4.76 2.13
C ILE A 77 4.53 -3.86 3.33
N SER A 78 5.55 -3.57 4.14
CA SER A 78 5.47 -2.72 5.31
C SER A 78 6.44 -1.54 5.20
N MET A 79 5.94 -0.34 5.46
CA MET A 79 6.76 0.84 5.73
C MET A 79 6.48 1.31 7.16
N GLU A 80 7.47 1.15 8.02
CA GLU A 80 7.38 1.48 9.44
C GLU A 80 8.44 2.50 9.86
N ILE A 81 8.04 3.49 10.68
CA ILE A 81 8.91 4.53 11.28
C ILE A 81 9.96 5.10 10.32
N SER A 82 9.55 5.32 9.08
CA SER A 82 10.39 5.65 7.94
C SER A 82 9.84 6.85 7.15
N HIS A 83 10.59 7.34 6.17
CA HIS A 83 10.23 8.56 5.43
C HIS A 83 10.48 8.44 3.93
N LYS A 84 9.56 8.92 3.09
CA LYS A 84 9.67 8.94 1.62
C LYS A 84 9.93 7.57 1.01
N ALA A 85 8.86 6.85 0.68
CA ALA A 85 8.96 5.64 -0.13
C ALA A 85 8.08 5.73 -1.38
N ILE A 86 8.57 5.21 -2.50
CA ILE A 86 7.76 4.91 -3.68
C ILE A 86 7.41 3.43 -3.59
N ILE A 87 6.12 3.11 -3.51
CA ILE A 87 5.60 1.75 -3.54
C ILE A 87 4.66 1.68 -4.73
N ALA A 88 5.14 1.17 -5.87
CA ALA A 88 4.39 1.28 -7.11
C ALA A 88 4.46 0.06 -8.03
N SER A 89 3.40 -0.19 -8.78
CA SER A 89 3.36 -1.30 -9.75
C SER A 89 3.67 -2.68 -9.17
N ASN A 90 3.30 -2.92 -7.90
CA ASN A 90 3.43 -4.25 -7.30
C ASN A 90 2.11 -5.01 -7.42
N VAL A 91 2.22 -6.34 -7.58
CA VAL A 91 1.10 -7.27 -7.42
C VAL A 91 1.21 -7.89 -6.02
N VAL A 92 0.28 -7.52 -5.14
CA VAL A 92 0.31 -7.89 -3.72
C VAL A 92 -0.94 -8.67 -3.36
N SER A 93 -0.81 -9.97 -3.08
CA SER A 93 -1.99 -10.83 -2.93
C SER A 93 -1.93 -11.91 -1.85
N GLY A 94 -3.07 -12.19 -1.22
CA GLY A 94 -3.17 -13.29 -0.25
C GLY A 94 -2.34 -13.12 1.02
N ASN A 95 -1.94 -11.89 1.38
CA ASN A 95 -1.20 -11.60 2.62
C ASN A 95 -2.18 -11.20 3.74
N ALA A 96 -1.80 -11.42 4.99
CA ALA A 96 -2.60 -11.04 6.16
C ALA A 96 -1.68 -10.61 7.30
N PRO A 97 -1.93 -9.51 8.03
CA PRO A 97 -3.19 -8.78 8.07
C PRO A 97 -3.37 -7.74 6.95
N ALA A 98 -2.32 -7.35 6.22
CA ALA A 98 -2.42 -6.38 5.13
C ALA A 98 -1.65 -6.79 3.86
N GLY A 99 -2.11 -6.30 2.71
CA GLY A 99 -1.29 -6.26 1.50
C GLY A 99 -0.15 -5.26 1.66
N ILE A 100 -0.51 -3.98 1.82
CA ILE A 100 0.43 -2.90 2.13
C ILE A 100 0.03 -2.25 3.47
N ILE A 101 1.02 -1.94 4.31
CA ILE A 101 0.84 -1.11 5.50
C ILE A 101 1.84 0.04 5.54
N ILE A 102 1.32 1.24 5.83
CA ILE A 102 2.11 2.41 6.24
C ILE A 102 1.83 2.63 7.72
N LEU A 103 2.87 2.60 8.55
CA LEU A 103 2.75 2.73 10.00
C LEU A 103 3.78 3.71 10.54
N ASN A 104 3.33 4.74 11.25
CA ASN A 104 4.20 5.77 11.83
C ASN A 104 5.21 6.34 10.80
N SER A 105 4.79 6.50 9.54
CA SER A 105 5.70 6.79 8.42
C SER A 105 5.15 7.89 7.52
N SER A 106 6.02 8.77 7.02
CA SER A 106 5.58 9.95 6.27
C SER A 106 6.01 9.95 4.81
N SER A 107 5.20 10.61 3.98
CA SER A 107 5.47 10.86 2.55
C SER A 107 5.60 9.61 1.69
N ALA A 108 4.83 8.56 1.98
CA ALA A 108 4.73 7.38 1.12
C ALA A 108 3.92 7.71 -0.14
N GLN A 109 4.39 7.29 -1.31
CA GLN A 109 3.70 7.36 -2.59
C GLN A 109 3.28 5.96 -3.00
N ILE A 110 1.98 5.66 -2.95
CA ILE A 110 1.40 4.36 -3.27
C ILE A 110 0.64 4.47 -4.58
N TYR A 111 1.28 4.03 -5.67
CA TYR A 111 0.77 4.22 -7.02
C TYR A 111 0.62 2.90 -7.78
N ASN A 112 -0.44 2.74 -8.55
CA ASN A 112 -0.50 1.66 -9.55
C ASN A 112 -0.24 0.26 -8.96
N ASN A 113 -0.60 -0.04 -7.71
CA ASN A 113 -0.48 -1.40 -7.18
C ASN A 113 -1.77 -2.18 -7.45
N THR A 114 -1.64 -3.48 -7.68
CA THR A 114 -2.76 -4.42 -7.67
C THR A 114 -2.75 -5.19 -6.37
N LEU A 115 -3.69 -4.87 -5.48
CA LEU A 115 -3.85 -5.45 -4.15
C LEU A 115 -5.05 -6.40 -4.17
N ALA A 116 -4.82 -7.71 -4.07
CA ALA A 116 -5.89 -8.69 -4.31
C ALA A 116 -5.97 -9.76 -3.23
N ARG A 117 -7.15 -10.00 -2.66
CA ARG A 117 -7.40 -11.10 -1.70
C ARG A 117 -6.49 -11.08 -0.46
N ASN A 118 -5.95 -9.92 -0.10
CA ASN A 118 -5.31 -9.75 1.20
C ASN A 118 -6.40 -9.70 2.29
N HIS A 119 -6.03 -9.77 3.57
CA HIS A 119 -7.03 -9.52 4.62
C HIS A 119 -7.53 -8.08 4.56
N ALA A 120 -6.70 -7.08 4.84
CA ALA A 120 -6.94 -5.73 4.33
C ALA A 120 -6.06 -5.49 3.10
N ASN A 121 -6.54 -4.77 2.09
CA ASN A 121 -5.67 -4.45 0.95
C ASN A 121 -4.65 -3.37 1.34
N LEU A 122 -5.11 -2.26 1.91
CA LEU A 122 -4.24 -1.17 2.35
C LEU A 122 -4.57 -0.72 3.78
N LEU A 123 -3.56 -0.68 4.64
CA LEU A 123 -3.61 -0.07 5.96
C LEU A 123 -2.74 1.19 6.00
N VAL A 124 -3.28 2.30 6.49
CA VAL A 124 -2.49 3.50 6.83
C VAL A 124 -2.81 3.88 8.27
N LEU A 125 -1.85 3.60 9.16
CA LEU A 125 -2.05 3.60 10.60
C LEU A 125 -1.08 4.52 11.31
N GLU A 126 -1.54 5.09 12.41
CA GLU A 126 -0.71 5.85 13.33
C GLU A 126 -0.81 5.26 14.74
N THR A 127 0.28 5.38 15.50
CA THR A 127 0.30 5.19 16.96
C THR A 127 0.97 6.39 17.60
N SER A 128 0.90 6.54 18.94
CA SER A 128 1.53 7.65 19.66
C SER A 128 3.07 7.57 19.75
N ARG A 129 3.74 7.01 18.72
CA ARG A 129 5.20 6.93 18.61
C ARG A 129 5.71 8.16 17.87
N ASN A 130 6.59 8.92 18.51
CA ASN A 130 7.23 10.10 17.93
C ASN A 130 8.74 9.92 17.98
N ASN A 131 9.43 10.39 16.93
CA ASN A 131 10.88 10.44 16.94
C ASN A 131 11.36 11.54 17.90
N THR A 132 12.40 11.27 18.68
CA THR A 132 13.02 12.21 19.62
C THR A 132 14.39 12.70 19.16
N LYS A 133 14.93 12.14 18.06
CA LYS A 133 16.26 12.46 17.55
C LYS A 133 16.20 13.65 16.60
N SER A 134 16.67 14.82 17.04
CA SER A 134 16.60 16.08 16.29
C SER A 134 17.22 16.02 14.90
N ASN A 135 18.28 15.23 14.71
CA ASN A 135 18.95 15.05 13.42
C ASN A 135 18.16 14.21 12.41
N GLU A 136 17.29 13.31 12.87
CA GLU A 136 16.38 12.53 12.02
C GLU A 136 15.10 13.34 11.71
N ILE A 137 14.59 14.06 12.71
CA ILE A 137 13.44 14.97 12.56
C ILE A 137 13.73 16.05 11.51
N SER A 138 14.93 16.64 11.52
CA SER A 138 15.33 17.66 10.52
C SER A 138 15.38 17.12 9.09
N GLN A 139 15.40 15.80 8.91
CA GLN A 139 15.34 15.11 7.61
C GLN A 139 13.93 14.62 7.26
N GLY A 140 12.92 14.92 8.09
CA GLY A 140 11.52 14.53 7.88
C GLY A 140 11.12 13.19 8.52
N ILE A 141 12.04 12.51 9.21
CA ILE A 141 11.78 11.22 9.87
C ILE A 141 11.16 11.48 11.24
N THR A 142 9.87 11.78 11.26
CA THR A 142 9.14 12.18 12.47
C THR A 142 8.55 11.01 13.26
N TRP A 143 8.46 9.84 12.62
CA TRP A 143 7.66 8.68 13.06
C TRP A 143 6.16 8.96 13.15
N MET A 144 5.69 10.03 12.50
CA MET A 144 4.27 10.34 12.37
C MET A 144 3.79 10.02 10.97
N THR A 145 2.64 9.36 10.87
CA THR A 145 2.01 9.01 9.61
C THR A 145 1.38 10.23 9.00
N ARG A 146 2.01 10.74 7.94
CA ARG A 146 1.63 12.00 7.29
C ARG A 146 1.88 11.94 5.80
N ASN A 147 1.06 12.66 5.04
CA ASN A 147 1.30 12.92 3.62
C ASN A 147 1.47 11.65 2.76
N THR A 148 0.78 10.56 3.11
CA THR A 148 0.69 9.39 2.24
C THR A 148 -0.21 9.73 1.06
N ILE A 149 0.24 9.40 -0.15
CA ILE A 149 -0.50 9.56 -1.39
C ILE A 149 -0.91 8.18 -1.88
N VAL A 150 -2.18 7.99 -2.24
CA VAL A 150 -2.71 6.71 -2.71
C VAL A 150 -3.48 6.91 -4.01
N LYS A 151 -2.89 6.55 -5.15
CA LYS A 151 -3.54 6.77 -6.44
C LYS A 151 -3.36 5.63 -7.43
N ASN A 152 -4.27 5.55 -8.39
CA ASN A 152 -4.19 4.61 -9.51
C ASN A 152 -4.14 3.12 -9.11
N ASN A 153 -4.45 2.75 -7.86
CA ASN A 153 -4.35 1.36 -7.40
C ASN A 153 -5.63 0.58 -7.74
N ILE A 154 -5.53 -0.73 -7.94
CA ILE A 154 -6.68 -1.63 -7.90
C ILE A 154 -6.66 -2.36 -6.56
N LEU A 155 -7.69 -2.14 -5.75
CA LEU A 155 -7.97 -2.88 -4.53
C LEU A 155 -9.08 -3.87 -4.86
N TRP A 156 -8.79 -5.17 -4.76
CA TRP A 156 -9.64 -6.24 -5.27
C TRP A 156 -9.95 -7.28 -4.19
N ASN A 157 -11.25 -7.43 -3.88
CA ASN A 157 -11.85 -8.52 -3.12
C ASN A 157 -11.05 -9.00 -1.90
N SER A 158 -10.72 -8.10 -0.97
CA SER A 158 -10.10 -8.47 0.31
C SER A 158 -11.11 -9.17 1.23
N SER A 159 -10.62 -9.87 2.27
CA SER A 159 -11.51 -10.54 3.26
C SER A 159 -11.89 -9.64 4.45
N GLY A 160 -11.20 -8.52 4.60
CA GLY A 160 -11.46 -7.40 5.49
C GLY A 160 -11.47 -6.08 4.70
N PRO A 161 -11.34 -4.91 5.34
CA PRO A 161 -11.51 -3.63 4.68
C PRO A 161 -10.59 -3.43 3.47
N MET A 162 -11.09 -2.82 2.39
CA MET A 162 -10.27 -2.54 1.21
C MET A 162 -9.20 -1.50 1.56
N PHE A 163 -9.62 -0.38 2.15
CA PHE A 163 -8.74 0.68 2.58
C PHE A 163 -9.08 1.12 4.01
N TYR A 164 -8.16 0.92 4.93
CA TYR A 164 -8.34 1.16 6.36
C TYR A 164 -7.35 2.21 6.87
N ALA A 165 -7.88 3.35 7.28
CA ALA A 165 -7.11 4.43 7.88
C ALA A 165 -7.90 5.06 9.03
N PRO A 166 -8.00 4.43 10.21
CA PRO A 166 -8.59 5.03 11.40
C PRO A 166 -7.61 6.01 12.06
N GLY A 167 -8.14 6.88 12.91
CA GLY A 167 -7.39 7.88 13.67
C GLY A 167 -7.54 7.72 15.18
N CYS A 168 -8.03 6.56 15.64
CA CYS A 168 -8.39 6.37 17.04
C CYS A 168 -7.21 6.42 18.01
N ALA A 169 -6.02 6.01 17.56
CA ALA A 169 -4.82 6.00 18.40
C ALA A 169 -4.35 7.41 18.79
N THR A 170 -4.41 8.36 17.85
CA THR A 170 -3.95 9.75 18.08
C THR A 170 -5.08 10.77 18.19
N LYS A 171 -6.34 10.36 17.98
CA LYS A 171 -7.52 11.23 17.92
C LYS A 171 -7.42 12.31 16.83
N GLU A 172 -6.77 11.96 15.72
CA GLU A 172 -6.59 12.85 14.58
C GLU A 172 -7.40 12.39 13.36
N PRO A 173 -7.82 13.31 12.47
CA PRO A 173 -8.47 12.94 11.23
C PRO A 173 -7.48 12.29 10.26
N SER A 174 -7.94 11.30 9.50
CA SER A 174 -7.12 10.55 8.55
C SER A 174 -6.64 11.39 7.37
N LYS A 175 -7.25 12.56 7.14
CA LYS A 175 -6.75 13.54 6.17
C LYS A 175 -5.32 14.02 6.46
N LEU A 176 -4.85 13.92 7.72
CA LEU A 176 -3.44 14.20 8.03
C LEU A 176 -2.52 13.06 7.57
N MET A 177 -2.96 11.82 7.74
CA MET A 177 -2.23 10.62 7.29
C MET A 177 -2.22 10.51 5.76
N VAL A 178 -3.39 10.70 5.15
CA VAL A 178 -3.66 10.55 3.72
C VAL A 178 -4.41 11.78 3.21
N PRO A 179 -3.71 12.89 2.93
CA PRO A 179 -4.34 14.10 2.39
C PRO A 179 -4.75 13.95 0.92
N THR A 180 -4.24 12.95 0.20
CA THR A 180 -4.46 12.78 -1.23
C THR A 180 -4.70 11.31 -1.56
N THR A 181 -5.90 11.01 -2.03
CA THR A 181 -6.26 9.70 -2.57
C THR A 181 -7.30 9.89 -3.68
N ASN A 182 -7.03 9.33 -4.87
CA ASN A 182 -7.89 9.44 -6.03
C ASN A 182 -7.57 8.41 -7.13
N ASN A 183 -8.47 8.22 -8.10
CA ASN A 183 -8.30 7.31 -9.24
C ASN A 183 -8.00 5.87 -8.80
N ASN A 184 -8.47 5.42 -7.64
CA ASN A 184 -8.35 4.02 -7.23
C ASN A 184 -9.58 3.24 -7.71
N ALA A 185 -9.42 1.94 -7.93
CA ALA A 185 -10.52 1.03 -8.20
C ALA A 185 -10.75 0.10 -7.01
N TYR A 186 -12.00 -0.02 -6.57
CA TYR A 186 -12.44 -0.93 -5.53
C TYR A 186 -13.36 -1.97 -6.15
N TYR A 187 -13.01 -3.24 -6.00
CA TYR A 187 -13.86 -4.35 -6.44
C TYR A 187 -14.26 -5.24 -5.26
N ARG A 188 -15.55 -5.53 -5.15
CA ARG A 188 -16.11 -6.48 -4.19
C ARG A 188 -17.22 -7.29 -4.83
N THR A 189 -17.47 -8.49 -4.32
CA THR A 189 -18.61 -9.32 -4.77
C THR A 189 -19.91 -8.99 -4.03
N SER A 190 -19.82 -8.27 -2.91
CA SER A 190 -20.95 -7.81 -2.11
C SER A 190 -20.75 -6.38 -1.63
N ALA A 191 -21.83 -5.59 -1.62
CA ALA A 191 -21.80 -4.22 -1.10
C ALA A 191 -21.69 -4.17 0.42
N SER A 192 -22.08 -5.25 1.11
CA SER A 192 -22.11 -5.32 2.58
C SER A 192 -20.85 -5.91 3.20
N GLN A 193 -20.08 -6.72 2.46
CA GLN A 193 -18.87 -7.37 2.95
C GLN A 193 -17.80 -7.54 1.85
N PRO A 194 -16.52 -7.22 2.12
CA PRO A 194 -16.07 -6.48 3.30
C PRO A 194 -16.56 -5.02 3.28
N VAL A 195 -16.37 -4.31 4.40
CA VAL A 195 -16.44 -2.84 4.42
C VAL A 195 -15.49 -2.30 3.36
N ASN A 196 -15.90 -1.29 2.60
CA ASN A 196 -15.05 -0.74 1.56
C ASN A 196 -13.92 0.10 2.18
N LEU A 197 -14.27 1.21 2.82
CA LEU A 197 -13.30 2.11 3.45
C LEU A 197 -13.60 2.31 4.93
N ILE A 198 -12.54 2.45 5.74
CA ILE A 198 -12.63 2.91 7.12
C ILE A 198 -11.74 4.15 7.27
N TRP A 199 -12.31 5.22 7.86
CA TRP A 199 -11.67 6.53 7.90
C TRP A 199 -11.98 7.29 9.19
N ALA A 200 -11.04 8.09 9.71
CA ALA A 200 -11.34 9.09 10.72
C ALA A 200 -11.70 10.43 10.09
N LEU A 201 -12.89 10.95 10.41
CA LEU A 201 -13.29 12.29 9.99
C LEU A 201 -12.79 13.37 10.94
N ASN A 202 -12.68 13.04 12.23
CA ASN A 202 -12.23 13.93 13.31
C ASN A 202 -11.93 13.11 14.57
N SER A 203 -11.55 13.79 15.65
CA SER A 203 -11.23 13.18 16.94
C SER A 203 -12.37 12.36 17.57
N ASN A 204 -13.62 12.76 17.35
CA ASN A 204 -14.81 12.09 17.88
C ASN A 204 -15.32 10.96 16.98
N GLN A 205 -15.03 11.03 15.68
CA GLN A 205 -15.37 10.03 14.66
C GLN A 205 -14.08 9.40 14.12
N CYS A 206 -13.36 8.72 15.01
CA CYS A 206 -12.01 8.24 14.73
C CYS A 206 -11.95 6.93 13.90
N SER A 207 -13.09 6.29 13.65
CA SER A 207 -13.18 5.07 12.83
C SER A 207 -14.59 4.92 12.26
N GLN A 208 -14.88 5.65 11.19
CA GLN A 208 -16.14 5.56 10.45
C GLN A 208 -16.02 4.58 9.28
N SER A 209 -16.99 3.69 9.15
CA SER A 209 -17.08 2.74 8.03
C SER A 209 -17.90 3.30 6.88
N PHE A 210 -17.44 3.06 5.65
CA PHE A 210 -18.10 3.43 4.40
C PHE A 210 -18.21 2.18 3.54
N ASN A 211 -19.44 1.73 3.28
CA ASN A 211 -19.73 0.56 2.44
C ASN A 211 -19.78 0.90 0.93
N SER A 212 -19.68 2.17 0.57
CA SER A 212 -19.71 2.65 -0.81
C SER A 212 -18.74 3.82 -0.97
N LEU A 213 -18.17 3.95 -2.16
CA LEU A 213 -17.34 5.10 -2.51
C LEU A 213 -18.14 6.41 -2.50
N ALA A 214 -19.42 6.40 -2.90
CA ALA A 214 -20.27 7.58 -2.92
C ALA A 214 -20.48 8.20 -1.53
N SER A 215 -20.66 7.37 -0.49
CA SER A 215 -20.77 7.87 0.89
C SER A 215 -19.43 8.39 1.42
N PHE A 216 -18.32 7.77 1.03
CA PHE A 216 -16.98 8.24 1.36
C PHE A 216 -16.66 9.59 0.70
N GLN A 217 -16.97 9.74 -0.60
CA GLN A 217 -16.83 10.99 -1.35
C GLN A 217 -17.64 12.12 -0.73
N SER A 218 -18.90 11.86 -0.39
CA SER A 218 -19.78 12.85 0.26
C SER A 218 -19.21 13.34 1.61
N ALA A 219 -18.56 12.46 2.36
CA ALA A 219 -18.02 12.80 3.69
C ALA A 219 -16.64 13.47 3.66
N THR A 220 -15.84 13.23 2.61
CA THR A 220 -14.41 13.61 2.59
C THR A 220 -14.00 14.51 1.44
N GLY A 221 -14.75 14.51 0.33
CA GLY A 221 -14.37 15.15 -0.93
C GLY A 221 -13.22 14.47 -1.68
N LEU A 222 -12.76 13.30 -1.22
CA LEU A 222 -11.66 12.53 -1.83
C LEU A 222 -12.20 11.48 -2.81
N GLU A 223 -11.31 10.85 -3.59
CA GLU A 223 -11.66 9.76 -4.51
C GLU A 223 -12.66 10.12 -5.63
N SER A 224 -12.68 11.37 -6.09
CA SER A 224 -13.68 11.86 -7.06
C SER A 224 -13.67 11.15 -8.43
N ASN A 225 -12.53 10.60 -8.85
CA ASN A 225 -12.37 9.89 -10.13
C ASN A 225 -12.19 8.37 -9.95
N SER A 226 -12.37 7.89 -8.72
CA SER A 226 -12.24 6.48 -8.38
C SER A 226 -13.45 5.66 -8.83
N LEU A 227 -13.27 4.35 -8.89
CA LEU A 227 -14.24 3.38 -9.38
C LEU A 227 -14.63 2.43 -8.23
N ASP A 228 -15.93 2.21 -8.01
CA ASP A 228 -16.45 1.22 -7.04
C ASP A 228 -17.33 0.24 -7.79
N ILE A 229 -16.86 -1.00 -7.93
CA ILE A 229 -17.60 -2.07 -8.60
C ILE A 229 -17.98 -3.12 -7.57
N VAL A 230 -19.29 -3.28 -7.39
CA VAL A 230 -19.88 -4.42 -6.69
C VAL A 230 -20.51 -5.34 -7.73
N ASN A 231 -19.88 -6.48 -7.99
CA ASN A 231 -20.33 -7.42 -9.03
C ASN A 231 -19.89 -8.85 -8.71
N SER A 232 -20.70 -9.85 -9.04
CA SER A 232 -20.36 -11.27 -8.89
C SER A 232 -19.21 -11.69 -9.79
N ASN A 233 -19.06 -11.03 -10.95
CA ASN A 233 -17.98 -11.31 -11.90
C ASN A 233 -16.93 -10.21 -11.85
N ASP A 234 -15.67 -10.61 -11.95
CA ASP A 234 -14.52 -9.72 -12.04
C ASP A 234 -14.45 -9.05 -13.42
N PRO A 235 -14.52 -7.72 -13.53
CA PRO A 235 -14.38 -7.03 -14.80
C PRO A 235 -12.92 -6.66 -15.12
N PHE A 236 -12.00 -6.77 -14.16
CA PHE A 236 -10.67 -6.17 -14.29
C PHE A 236 -9.69 -7.08 -15.02
N PHE A 237 -9.60 -8.33 -14.60
CA PHE A 237 -8.46 -9.17 -14.92
C PHE A 237 -8.80 -10.30 -15.89
N VAL A 238 -7.77 -10.80 -16.58
CA VAL A 238 -7.89 -11.97 -17.46
C VAL A 238 -8.32 -13.21 -16.68
N ASN A 239 -7.68 -13.49 -15.54
CA ASN A 239 -8.06 -14.59 -14.66
C ASN A 239 -7.50 -14.40 -13.23
N ALA A 240 -8.16 -13.55 -12.43
CA ALA A 240 -7.75 -13.32 -11.05
C ALA A 240 -7.72 -14.59 -10.19
N SER A 241 -8.57 -15.58 -10.48
CA SER A 241 -8.62 -16.85 -9.74
C SER A 241 -7.33 -17.66 -9.88
N ALA A 242 -6.67 -17.57 -11.04
CA ALA A 242 -5.37 -18.16 -11.32
C ALA A 242 -4.18 -17.25 -10.95
N ASN A 243 -4.42 -16.12 -10.28
CA ASN A 243 -3.43 -15.05 -10.04
C ASN A 243 -2.91 -14.37 -11.33
N ASP A 244 -3.66 -14.42 -12.42
CA ASP A 244 -3.36 -13.64 -13.62
C ASP A 244 -4.06 -12.29 -13.53
N PHE A 245 -3.32 -11.32 -12.99
CA PHE A 245 -3.77 -9.95 -12.76
C PHE A 245 -3.46 -8.99 -13.92
N ARG A 246 -3.19 -9.52 -15.12
CA ARG A 246 -3.17 -8.68 -16.33
C ARG A 246 -4.59 -8.19 -16.60
N LEU A 247 -4.73 -6.94 -17.04
CA LEU A 247 -6.03 -6.39 -17.38
C LEU A 247 -6.64 -7.12 -18.57
N SER A 248 -7.94 -7.39 -18.50
CA SER A 248 -8.70 -7.91 -19.64
C SER A 248 -8.90 -6.82 -20.70
N SER A 249 -9.13 -7.21 -21.95
CA SER A 249 -9.31 -6.24 -23.06
C SER A 249 -10.48 -5.27 -22.90
N GLY A 250 -11.47 -5.60 -22.07
CA GLY A 250 -12.63 -4.75 -21.75
C GLY A 250 -12.57 -4.14 -20.35
N SER A 251 -11.40 -4.18 -19.71
CA SER A 251 -11.27 -3.78 -18.32
C SER A 251 -11.57 -2.29 -18.15
N PRO A 252 -12.41 -1.90 -17.16
CA PRO A 252 -12.70 -0.50 -16.87
C PRO A 252 -11.49 0.25 -16.26
N ALA A 253 -10.40 -0.45 -15.97
CA ALA A 253 -9.13 0.12 -15.52
C ALA A 253 -8.26 0.68 -16.66
N LEU A 254 -8.52 0.30 -17.91
CA LEU A 254 -7.72 0.74 -19.06
C LEU A 254 -7.84 2.27 -19.24
N GLY A 255 -6.70 2.96 -19.30
CA GLY A 255 -6.58 4.41 -19.51
C GLY A 255 -7.23 5.30 -18.45
N ARG A 256 -7.60 4.75 -17.28
CA ARG A 256 -8.34 5.47 -16.22
C ARG A 256 -7.43 6.09 -15.16
N GLY A 257 -6.17 5.69 -15.09
CA GLY A 257 -5.18 6.27 -14.20
C GLY A 257 -4.80 7.68 -14.62
N GLU A 258 -4.58 8.55 -13.63
CA GLU A 258 -4.00 9.86 -13.90
C GLU A 258 -2.51 9.74 -14.29
N PRO A 259 -1.96 10.76 -14.99
CA PRO A 259 -0.52 10.81 -15.24
C PRO A 259 0.32 10.71 -13.98
N LEU A 260 1.42 9.97 -14.08
CA LEU A 260 2.32 9.74 -12.97
C LEU A 260 3.28 10.91 -12.75
N PRO A 261 3.59 11.25 -11.48
CA PRO A 261 4.77 12.05 -11.15
C PRO A 261 6.03 11.46 -11.77
N ALA A 262 6.98 12.32 -12.17
CA ALA A 262 8.17 11.89 -12.90
C ALA A 262 9.03 10.88 -12.14
N ASP A 263 9.15 11.02 -10.82
CA ASP A 263 9.86 10.08 -9.95
C ASP A 263 9.21 8.69 -9.94
N VAL A 264 7.88 8.62 -9.81
CA VAL A 264 7.12 7.36 -9.87
C VAL A 264 7.20 6.72 -11.27
N ALA A 265 6.99 7.51 -12.33
CA ALA A 265 7.03 7.03 -13.71
C ALA A 265 8.40 6.43 -14.05
N ASN A 266 9.48 7.14 -13.68
CA ASN A 266 10.85 6.67 -13.85
C ASN A 266 11.13 5.40 -13.05
N ALA A 267 10.60 5.29 -11.83
CA ALA A 267 10.81 4.12 -10.97
C ALA A 267 10.24 2.83 -11.57
N ILE A 268 9.09 2.91 -12.24
CA ILE A 268 8.41 1.74 -12.84
C ILE A 268 8.70 1.57 -14.34
N GLY A 269 9.37 2.54 -14.98
CA GLY A 269 9.81 2.43 -16.38
C GLY A 269 8.75 2.82 -17.42
N VAL A 270 7.85 3.74 -17.09
CA VAL A 270 6.82 4.28 -18.01
C VAL A 270 7.04 5.76 -18.27
N ALA A 271 6.43 6.29 -19.34
CA ALA A 271 6.46 7.72 -19.61
C ALA A 271 5.65 8.49 -18.55
N ALA A 272 6.21 9.59 -18.06
CA ALA A 272 5.47 10.55 -17.25
C ALA A 272 4.44 11.30 -18.12
N GLU A 273 3.52 12.01 -17.47
CA GLU A 273 2.61 12.99 -18.10
C GLU A 273 1.51 12.44 -19.04
N ILE A 274 1.50 11.13 -19.31
CA ILE A 274 0.41 10.46 -20.01
C ILE A 274 -0.49 9.68 -19.03
N PRO A 275 -1.82 9.63 -19.26
CA PRO A 275 -2.69 8.72 -18.52
C PRO A 275 -2.20 7.27 -18.64
N VAL A 276 -2.32 6.53 -17.54
CA VAL A 276 -1.92 5.12 -17.44
C VAL A 276 -3.13 4.25 -17.13
N ASP A 277 -2.97 2.93 -17.20
CA ASP A 277 -3.97 2.03 -16.66
C ASP A 277 -4.00 2.09 -15.12
N LEU A 278 -5.09 1.63 -14.49
CA LEU A 278 -5.10 1.38 -13.05
C LEU A 278 -4.42 0.04 -12.72
N GLY A 279 -3.86 -0.04 -11.52
CA GLY A 279 -3.17 -1.24 -11.04
C GLY A 279 -1.77 -1.36 -11.59
N ALA A 280 -1.17 -2.54 -11.39
CA ALA A 280 0.20 -2.82 -11.81
C ALA A 280 0.35 -2.73 -13.34
N LEU A 281 1.41 -2.04 -13.78
CA LEU A 281 1.82 -1.78 -15.15
C LEU A 281 3.00 -2.68 -15.55
#